data_AF-A0A7S1G0Q5-F1
#
_entry.id   AF-A0A7S1G0Q5-F1
#
_cell.length_a   1.000
_cell.length_b   1.000
_cell.length_c   1.000
_cell.angle_alpha   90.00
_cell.angle_beta   90.00
_cell.angle_gamma   90.00
#
_symmetry.space_group_name_H-M   'P 1'
#
loop_
_entity.id
_entity.type
_entity.pdbx_description
1 polymer ?
#
loop_
_entity_poly.entity_id
_entity_poly.type
_entity_poly.pdbx_seq_one_letter_code
_entity_poly.pdbx_strand_id
1 'polypeptide(L)'
;MAQNVDASVSGGYGNKAVGKYASVLGGRVNFANGDTSTISGGIGNKVEGKYSSISGGMKNIALGVSTSIVGGKGKIAEKNYSFRKDKKSKKRDSTLTTEFNATAASADSN
;
A
#
# COMPACT_ATOMS: atom_id res chain seq x y z
N MET A 1 4.90 6.42 20.44
CA MET A 1 5.98 6.05 21.37
C MET A 1 7.06 5.30 20.59
N ALA A 2 8.28 5.84 20.57
CA ALA A 2 9.47 5.10 20.16
C ALA A 2 10.04 4.36 21.38
N GLN A 3 10.47 3.11 21.23
CA GLN A 3 10.86 2.23 22.37
C GLN A 3 12.27 1.67 22.27
N ASN A 4 13.02 1.98 21.20
CA ASN A 4 14.34 1.42 20.94
C ASN A 4 15.27 2.48 20.36
N VAL A 5 16.56 2.15 20.21
CA VAL A 5 17.60 3.05 19.70
C VAL A 5 17.24 3.50 18.28
N ASP A 6 17.31 4.82 18.08
CA ASP A 6 17.03 5.51 16.81
C ASP A 6 15.62 5.26 16.25
N ALA A 7 14.70 4.74 17.06
CA ALA A 7 13.30 4.62 16.68
C ALA A 7 12.61 5.99 16.72
N SER A 8 11.65 6.21 15.82
CA SER A 8 10.93 7.48 15.71
C SER A 8 9.43 7.30 15.54
N VAL A 9 8.66 8.18 16.18
CA VAL A 9 7.23 8.35 15.92
C VAL A 9 6.96 9.84 15.77
N SER A 10 6.66 10.29 14.56
CA SER A 10 6.54 11.74 14.28
C SER A 10 5.20 12.33 14.73
N GLY A 11 4.16 11.51 14.92
CA GLY A 11 2.87 11.99 15.42
C GLY A 11 1.75 10.95 15.40
N GLY A 12 0.51 11.42 15.57
CA GLY A 12 -0.69 10.59 15.57
C GLY A 12 -1.04 9.97 16.92
N TYR A 13 -2.00 9.02 16.92
CA TYR A 13 -2.56 8.44 18.14
C TYR A 13 -2.20 6.97 18.30
N GLY A 14 -1.55 6.59 19.40
CA GLY A 14 -1.32 5.19 19.76
C GLY A 14 -0.30 4.45 18.89
N ASN A 15 0.55 5.16 18.15
CA ASN A 15 1.60 4.55 17.32
C ASN A 15 2.79 4.07 18.17
N LYS A 16 3.38 2.94 17.80
CA LYS A 16 4.57 2.36 18.44
C LYS A 16 5.64 2.02 17.40
N ALA A 17 6.86 2.48 17.62
CA ALA A 17 8.06 2.06 16.90
C ALA A 17 8.97 1.33 17.90
N VAL A 18 9.08 0.02 17.78
CA VAL A 18 9.70 -0.89 18.76
C VAL A 18 11.01 -1.50 18.26
N GLY A 19 11.16 -1.70 16.95
CA GLY A 19 12.43 -2.17 16.37
C GLY A 19 13.52 -1.11 16.41
N LYS A 20 14.79 -1.52 16.34
CA LYS A 20 15.92 -0.58 16.18
C LYS A 20 15.78 0.15 14.84
N TYR A 21 15.95 1.48 14.79
CA TYR A 21 15.72 2.30 13.59
C TYR A 21 14.28 2.23 13.02
N ALA A 22 13.29 1.75 13.78
CA ALA A 22 11.92 1.69 13.30
C ALA A 22 11.29 3.09 13.24
N SER A 23 10.46 3.36 12.25
CA SER A 23 9.80 4.66 12.09
C SER A 23 8.30 4.53 11.84
N VAL A 24 7.53 5.37 12.53
CA VAL A 24 6.12 5.60 12.23
C VAL A 24 5.88 7.09 12.03
N LEU A 25 5.60 7.51 10.80
CA LEU A 25 5.42 8.93 10.49
C LEU A 25 4.10 9.50 11.03
N GLY A 26 3.07 8.68 11.20
CA GLY A 26 1.79 9.14 11.74
C GLY A 26 0.67 8.10 11.70
N GLY A 27 -0.57 8.58 11.79
CA GLY A 27 -1.77 7.75 11.75
C GLY A 27 -2.25 7.28 13.13
N ARG A 28 -2.99 6.17 13.16
CA ARG A 28 -3.64 5.65 14.37
C ARG A 28 -3.31 4.18 14.61
N VAL A 29 -2.73 3.89 15.78
CA VAL A 29 -2.52 2.52 16.29
C VAL A 29 -1.67 1.67 15.33
N ASN A 30 -0.57 2.24 14.83
CA ASN A 30 0.39 1.53 13.99
C ASN A 30 1.55 0.96 14.84
N PHE A 31 2.09 -0.21 14.46
CA PHE A 31 3.14 -0.92 15.19
C PHE A 31 4.30 -1.32 14.27
N ALA A 32 5.42 -0.60 14.34
CA ALA A 32 6.66 -0.90 13.62
C ALA A 32 7.61 -1.66 14.55
N ASN A 33 7.48 -2.99 14.60
CA ASN A 33 8.20 -3.87 15.52
C ASN A 33 9.52 -4.42 14.94
N GLY A 34 9.61 -4.60 13.62
CA GLY A 34 10.83 -5.07 12.97
C GLY A 34 11.95 -4.04 12.99
N ASP A 35 13.21 -4.48 13.04
CA ASP A 35 14.36 -3.57 12.90
C ASP A 35 14.35 -2.92 11.51
N THR A 36 14.62 -1.61 11.48
CA THR A 36 14.59 -0.79 10.26
C THR A 36 13.23 -0.88 9.54
N SER A 37 12.15 -1.09 10.29
CA SER A 37 10.80 -1.14 9.72
C SER A 37 10.17 0.25 9.64
N THR A 38 9.33 0.47 8.63
CA THR A 38 8.70 1.78 8.40
C THR A 38 7.21 1.65 8.18
N ILE A 39 6.43 2.49 8.88
CA ILE A 39 5.03 2.73 8.58
C ILE A 39 4.84 4.22 8.29
N SER A 40 4.53 4.58 7.04
CA SER A 40 4.33 5.99 6.69
C SER A 40 3.02 6.55 7.24
N GLY A 41 2.04 5.72 7.54
CA GLY A 41 0.78 6.16 8.15
C GLY A 41 -0.34 5.12 8.07
N GLY A 42 -1.59 5.57 8.20
CA GLY A 42 -2.78 4.73 8.14
C GLY A 42 -3.28 4.28 9.52
N ILE A 43 -4.09 3.21 9.54
CA ILE A 43 -4.81 2.76 10.75
C ILE A 43 -4.55 1.27 11.00
N GLY A 44 -3.99 0.94 12.17
CA GLY A 44 -3.87 -0.46 12.59
C GLY A 44 -2.86 -1.27 11.79
N ASN A 45 -1.87 -0.64 11.17
CA ASN A 45 -0.84 -1.37 10.39
C ASN A 45 0.23 -1.93 11.32
N LYS A 46 0.81 -3.07 10.95
CA LYS A 46 1.80 -3.78 11.75
C LYS A 46 2.95 -4.31 10.89
N VAL A 47 4.18 -3.99 11.25
CA VAL A 47 5.39 -4.50 10.59
C VAL A 47 6.23 -5.26 11.60
N GLU A 48 6.33 -6.58 11.45
CA GLU A 48 7.19 -7.46 12.26
C GLU A 48 8.49 -7.79 11.54
N GLY A 49 8.48 -7.81 10.21
CA GLY A 49 9.66 -8.13 9.40
C GLY A 49 10.73 -7.04 9.46
N LYS A 50 12.00 -7.44 9.51
CA LYS A 50 13.14 -6.52 9.39
C LYS A 50 13.22 -5.95 7.98
N TYR A 51 13.65 -4.69 7.86
CA TYR A 51 13.76 -3.97 6.58
C TYR A 51 12.45 -3.90 5.77
N SER A 52 11.31 -4.01 6.44
CA SER A 52 10.00 -4.08 5.81
C SER A 52 9.24 -2.76 5.95
N SER A 53 8.32 -2.50 5.03
CA SER A 53 7.57 -1.25 5.00
C SER A 53 6.09 -1.41 4.69
N ILE A 54 5.28 -0.55 5.30
CA ILE A 54 3.88 -0.32 4.93
C ILE A 54 3.71 1.18 4.65
N SER A 55 3.44 1.54 3.40
CA SER A 55 3.25 2.95 3.01
C SER A 55 1.94 3.54 3.52
N GLY A 56 0.97 2.71 3.91
CA GLY A 56 -0.30 3.17 4.47
C GLY A 56 -1.42 2.14 4.36
N GLY A 57 -2.65 2.62 4.46
CA GLY A 57 -3.85 1.78 4.42
C GLY A 57 -4.34 1.36 5.80
N MET A 58 -5.11 0.28 5.87
CA MET A 58 -5.78 -0.15 7.10
C MET A 58 -5.58 -1.63 7.39
N LYS A 59 -5.13 -1.97 8.61
CA LYS A 59 -4.97 -3.35 9.09
C LYS A 59 -4.08 -4.21 8.18
N ASN A 60 -3.00 -3.64 7.64
CA ASN A 60 -2.00 -4.39 6.88
C ASN A 60 -0.93 -4.96 7.84
N ILE A 61 -0.43 -6.16 7.53
CA ILE A 61 0.56 -6.87 8.35
C ILE A 61 1.72 -7.31 7.45
N ALA A 62 2.94 -6.87 7.74
CA ALA A 62 4.16 -7.29 7.06
C ALA A 62 5.02 -8.15 8.00
N LEU A 63 5.06 -9.46 7.76
CA LEU A 63 5.73 -10.46 8.61
C LEU A 63 7.10 -10.87 8.05
N GLY A 64 7.22 -10.99 6.73
CA GLY A 64 8.48 -11.38 6.08
C GLY A 64 9.55 -10.27 6.12
N VAL A 65 10.81 -10.67 6.07
CA VAL A 65 11.97 -9.78 5.94
C VAL A 65 11.99 -9.13 4.55
N SER A 66 12.34 -7.85 4.50
CA SER A 66 12.44 -7.06 3.26
C SER A 66 11.15 -7.09 2.43
N THR A 67 10.00 -6.96 3.09
CA THR A 67 8.69 -6.91 2.43
C THR A 67 8.19 -5.49 2.27
N SER A 68 7.30 -5.28 1.29
CA SER A 68 6.64 -3.99 1.10
C SER A 68 5.15 -4.14 0.82
N ILE A 69 4.33 -3.40 1.57
CA ILE A 69 2.90 -3.25 1.31
C ILE A 69 2.64 -1.78 0.99
N VAL A 70 2.31 -1.47 -0.26
CA VAL A 70 2.12 -0.08 -0.70
C VAL A 70 0.76 0.51 -0.29
N GLY A 71 -0.14 -0.30 0.24
CA GLY A 71 -1.43 0.15 0.75
C GLY A 71 -2.55 -0.90 0.64
N GLY A 72 -3.79 -0.44 0.82
CA GLY A 72 -4.99 -1.27 0.83
C GLY A 72 -5.48 -1.62 2.23
N LYS A 73 -6.43 -2.56 2.31
CA LYS A 73 -7.02 -3.05 3.57
C LYS A 73 -6.76 -4.54 3.75
N GLY A 74 -6.25 -4.95 4.92
CA GLY A 74 -6.14 -6.35 5.31
C GLY A 74 -5.13 -7.19 4.52
N LYS A 75 -4.03 -6.60 4.02
CA LYS A 75 -2.97 -7.36 3.33
C LYS A 75 -2.00 -7.97 4.34
N ILE A 76 -1.56 -9.23 4.12
CA ILE A 76 -0.64 -9.94 5.04
C ILE A 76 0.62 -10.50 4.33
N ALA A 77 1.74 -9.79 4.29
CA ALA A 77 2.96 -10.22 3.59
C ALA A 77 3.84 -11.16 4.45
N GLU A 78 3.70 -12.47 4.25
CA GLU A 78 4.42 -13.51 5.03
C GLU A 78 5.80 -13.88 4.45
N LYS A 79 5.91 -13.96 3.12
CA LYS A 79 7.13 -14.41 2.46
C LYS A 79 8.19 -13.32 2.46
N ASN A 80 9.44 -13.66 2.75
CA ASN A 80 10.57 -12.75 2.59
C ASN A 80 10.65 -12.22 1.15
N TYR A 81 11.07 -10.96 0.99
CA TYR A 81 11.20 -10.29 -0.31
C TYR A 81 9.88 -10.17 -1.10
N SER A 82 8.73 -10.22 -0.43
CA SER A 82 7.43 -10.12 -1.09
C SER A 82 6.88 -8.69 -1.16
N PHE A 83 6.13 -8.43 -2.23
CA PHE A 83 5.49 -7.16 -2.52
C PHE A 83 3.96 -7.32 -2.60
N ARG A 84 3.22 -6.47 -1.87
CA ARG A 84 1.75 -6.44 -1.89
C ARG A 84 1.27 -5.06 -2.32
N LYS A 85 0.42 -5.04 -3.35
CA LYS A 85 -0.33 -3.86 -3.77
C LYS A 85 -1.82 -4.07 -3.58
N ASP A 86 -2.56 -2.97 -3.54
CA ASP A 86 -4.00 -3.09 -3.68
C ASP A 86 -4.36 -3.51 -5.11
N LYS A 87 -5.34 -4.40 -5.23
CA LYS A 87 -5.88 -4.78 -6.53
C LYS A 87 -6.83 -3.66 -6.95
N LYS A 88 -6.31 -2.55 -7.50
CA LYS A 88 -7.21 -1.56 -8.13
C LYS A 88 -8.02 -2.27 -9.22
N SER A 89 -9.34 -2.07 -9.13
CA SER A 89 -10.39 -2.55 -10.04
C SER A 89 -9.96 -2.51 -11.51
N LYS A 90 -10.31 -3.56 -12.27
CA LYS A 90 -10.26 -3.54 -13.75
C LYS A 90 -10.61 -2.13 -14.25
N LYS A 91 -9.70 -1.48 -14.98
CA LYS A 91 -10.07 -0.30 -15.77
C LYS A 91 -11.28 -0.73 -16.60
N ARG A 92 -12.40 -0.02 -16.52
CA ARG A 92 -13.42 -0.14 -17.57
C ARG A 92 -12.72 0.35 -18.82
N ASP A 93 -12.57 -0.53 -19.79
CA ASP A 93 -12.05 -0.19 -21.10
C ASP A 93 -12.95 0.90 -21.67
N SER A 94 -12.42 2.10 -21.85
CA SER A 94 -13.15 3.17 -22.53
C SER A 94 -12.92 3.01 -24.03
N THR A 95 -13.44 1.93 -24.62
CA THR A 95 -13.68 1.87 -26.05
C THR A 95 -14.75 2.90 -26.38
N LEU A 96 -14.31 4.10 -26.76
CA LEU A 96 -15.14 5.07 -27.46
C LEU A 96 -15.54 4.45 -28.81
N THR A 97 -16.63 3.69 -28.84
CA THR A 97 -17.32 3.38 -30.10
C THR A 97 -18.12 4.60 -30.51
N THR A 98 -17.48 5.51 -31.23
CA THR A 98 -18.20 6.51 -32.02
C THR A 98 -18.69 5.81 -33.28
N GLU A 99 -19.81 5.09 -33.17
CA GLU A 99 -20.55 4.62 -34.36
C GLU A 99 -21.29 5.82 -34.96
N PHE A 100 -20.63 6.56 -35.84
CA PHE A 100 -21.32 7.49 -36.72
C PHE A 100 -21.91 6.66 -37.89
N ASN A 101 -23.13 6.17 -37.67
CA ASN A 101 -23.99 5.72 -38.76
C ASN A 101 -24.27 6.91 -39.68
N ALA A 102 -23.53 6.99 -40.78
CA ALA A 102 -23.92 7.78 -41.94
C ALA A 102 -24.00 6.84 -43.15
N THR A 103 -25.14 6.17 -43.27
CA THR A 103 -25.67 5.67 -44.52
C THR A 103 -25.78 6.84 -45.50
N ALA A 104 -24.93 6.87 -46.53
CA ALA A 104 -25.14 7.73 -47.68
C ALA A 104 -24.61 7.08 -48.97
N ALA A 105 -25.57 6.59 -49.74
CA ALA A 105 -25.61 6.52 -51.20
C ALA A 105 -24.51 5.75 -51.94
N SER A 106 -24.93 4.56 -52.41
CA SER A 106 -24.56 4.05 -53.73
C SER A 106 -24.64 5.16 -54.78
N ALA A 107 -23.50 5.56 -55.34
CA ALA A 107 -23.46 6.17 -56.66
C ALA A 107 -23.07 5.06 -57.64
N ASP A 108 -24.07 4.59 -58.39
CA ASP A 108 -23.91 3.69 -59.51
C ASP A 108 -22.88 4.25 -60.50
N SER A 109 -21.99 3.37 -60.95
CA SER A 109 -21.09 3.58 -62.07
C SER A 109 -21.71 3.02 -63.35
N ASN A 110 -22.21 3.89 -64.23
CA ASN A 110 -22.05 3.87 -65.70
C ASN A 110 -22.87 4.97 -66.38
#